data_AF-A0AAU7ZXH3-F1
#
_entry.id   AF-A0AAU7ZXH3-F1
#
_cell.length_a   1.000
_cell.length_b   1.000
_cell.length_c   1.000
_cell.angle_alpha   90.00
_cell.angle_beta   90.00
_cell.angle_gamma   90.00
#
_symmetry.space_group_name_H-M   'P 1'
#
loop_
_entity.id
_entity.type
_entity.pdbx_description
1 polymer ?
#
loop_
_entity_poly.entity_id
_entity_poly.type
_entity_poly.pdbx_seq_one_letter_code
_entity_poly.pdbx_strand_id
1 'polypeptide(L)'
;MLLNIFNNFFFFKKNNHFKKKIPYYIIKKIKGKKLINLKYLQIIKWIKIKKNKLKIYNADFVTDKEGTGIVHISPTFGINDNLLSIKKKIPSIMYKYKQKKISIVNNKGKYIKFLPIKFRNRYIDKSFIKNNNKKKKYLSLNDDIINFLIKKNKIFKIFYIKHKYPYC
;
A
#
# COMPACT_ATOMS: atom_id res chain seq x y z
N MET A 1 -17.31 -16.29 21.05
CA MET A 1 -17.53 -15.52 19.81
C MET A 1 -16.23 -15.46 19.02
N LEU A 2 -16.12 -16.31 18.00
CA LEU A 2 -14.86 -16.75 17.38
C LEU A 2 -14.38 -15.77 16.29
N LEU A 3 -13.25 -15.11 16.51
CA LEU A 3 -12.53 -14.41 15.44
C LEU A 3 -11.92 -15.42 14.45
N ASN A 4 -12.61 -15.64 13.33
CA ASN A 4 -12.10 -16.34 12.16
C ASN A 4 -11.18 -15.43 11.35
N ILE A 5 -9.93 -15.29 11.80
CA ILE A 5 -8.83 -14.88 10.92
C ILE A 5 -8.35 -16.16 10.27
N PHE A 6 -8.74 -16.37 9.00
CA PHE A 6 -8.46 -17.62 8.31
C PHE A 6 -6.99 -18.02 8.42
N ASN A 7 -6.87 -19.28 8.79
CA ASN A 7 -5.65 -20.04 8.91
C ASN A 7 -4.93 -20.07 7.56
N ASN A 8 -3.61 -19.87 7.60
CA ASN A 8 -2.59 -20.31 6.62
C ASN A 8 -2.03 -19.20 5.73
N PHE A 9 -0.74 -18.93 5.94
CA PHE A 9 0.08 -18.07 5.10
C PHE A 9 1.07 -18.93 4.32
N PHE A 10 1.13 -18.72 3.01
CA PHE A 10 2.05 -19.42 2.10
C PHE A 10 3.29 -18.56 1.82
N PHE A 11 4.48 -19.15 1.92
CA PHE A 11 5.75 -18.53 1.50
C PHE A 11 6.12 -19.07 0.11
N PHE A 12 6.37 -18.20 -0.86
CA PHE A 12 6.73 -18.57 -2.24
C PHE A 12 8.20 -18.25 -2.55
N LYS A 13 8.90 -19.15 -3.25
CA LYS A 13 10.23 -18.93 -3.85
C LYS A 13 10.07 -18.63 -5.34
N LYS A 14 10.79 -17.61 -5.83
CA LYS A 14 10.61 -16.99 -7.16
C LYS A 14 11.13 -17.90 -8.29
N ASN A 15 10.37 -18.02 -9.39
CA ASN A 15 10.87 -18.29 -10.74
C ASN A 15 10.08 -17.47 -11.78
N ASN A 16 10.80 -16.87 -12.72
CA ASN A 16 10.27 -15.97 -13.75
C ASN A 16 9.51 -16.78 -14.82
N HIS A 17 8.24 -16.48 -15.08
CA HIS A 17 7.48 -16.58 -16.36
C HIS A 17 5.98 -16.71 -16.07
N PHE A 18 5.26 -15.59 -16.13
CA PHE A 18 3.83 -15.51 -15.78
C PHE A 18 2.91 -15.85 -16.97
N LYS A 19 2.51 -17.13 -17.08
CA LYS A 19 1.26 -17.61 -17.73
C LYS A 19 0.73 -18.92 -17.12
N LYS A 20 1.56 -19.73 -16.46
CA LYS A 20 1.14 -20.94 -15.71
C LYS A 20 1.08 -20.66 -14.21
N LYS A 21 0.17 -21.35 -13.48
CA LYS A 21 0.17 -21.37 -11.99
C LYS A 21 1.59 -21.71 -11.53
N ILE A 22 2.20 -20.84 -10.72
CA ILE A 22 3.53 -21.09 -10.16
C ILE A 22 3.39 -22.35 -9.30
N PRO A 23 4.12 -23.45 -9.57
CA PRO A 23 4.03 -24.64 -8.75
C PRO A 23 4.48 -24.30 -7.33
N TYR A 24 3.70 -24.75 -6.34
CA TYR A 24 3.97 -24.50 -4.93
C TYR A 24 3.56 -25.72 -4.10
N TYR A 25 4.12 -25.81 -2.89
CA TYR A 25 3.70 -26.76 -1.87
C TYR A 25 3.54 -26.03 -0.55
N ILE A 26 2.69 -26.57 0.32
CA ILE A 26 2.35 -25.95 1.61
C ILE A 26 3.36 -26.42 2.65
N ILE A 27 4.27 -25.53 3.07
CA ILE A 27 5.26 -25.85 4.11
C ILE A 27 4.70 -25.71 5.53
N LYS A 28 3.73 -24.81 5.73
CA LYS A 28 3.22 -24.51 7.07
C LYS A 28 1.86 -23.83 7.02
N LYS A 29 1.09 -24.12 8.05
CA LYS A 29 -0.23 -23.56 8.34
C LYS A 29 -0.14 -22.79 9.67
N ILE A 30 -0.46 -21.49 9.66
CA ILE A 30 -0.28 -20.59 10.81
C ILE A 30 -1.59 -19.85 11.07
N LYS A 31 -2.07 -19.87 12.32
CA LYS A 31 -3.20 -19.06 12.76
C LYS A 31 -2.81 -17.58 12.72
N GLY A 32 -3.67 -16.70 12.18
CA GLY A 32 -3.36 -15.27 12.06
C GLY A 32 -2.95 -14.59 13.37
N LYS A 33 -3.50 -15.04 14.52
CA LYS A 33 -3.10 -14.58 15.85
C LYS A 33 -1.60 -14.72 16.14
N LYS A 34 -0.94 -15.74 15.58
CA LYS A 34 0.52 -15.96 15.73
C LYS A 34 1.36 -14.99 14.89
N LEU A 35 0.76 -14.30 13.91
CA LEU A 35 1.46 -13.29 13.13
C LEU A 35 1.47 -11.91 13.79
N ILE A 36 0.54 -11.65 14.71
CA ILE A 36 0.43 -10.36 15.38
C ILE A 36 1.77 -10.03 16.04
N ASN A 37 2.19 -8.76 15.93
CA ASN A 37 3.48 -8.25 16.39
C ASN A 37 4.73 -8.69 15.62
N LEU A 38 4.64 -9.62 14.65
CA LEU A 38 5.78 -9.88 13.76
C LEU A 38 6.14 -8.61 13.01
N LYS A 39 7.44 -8.29 13.00
CA LYS A 39 7.98 -7.09 12.34
C LYS A 39 8.14 -7.33 10.85
N TYR A 40 7.95 -6.29 10.05
CA TYR A 40 8.20 -6.33 8.62
C TYR A 40 9.01 -5.12 8.16
N LEU A 41 9.57 -5.21 6.95
CA LEU A 41 10.33 -4.13 6.34
C LEU A 41 9.43 -3.22 5.52
N GLN A 42 9.57 -1.91 5.72
CA GLN A 42 8.88 -0.91 4.91
C GLN A 42 9.36 -0.99 3.44
N ILE A 43 8.41 -1.11 2.51
CA ILE A 43 8.67 -1.27 1.07
C ILE A 43 9.27 0.00 0.46
N ILE A 44 8.62 1.16 0.69
CA ILE A 44 9.05 2.47 0.20
C ILE A 44 9.45 3.34 1.38
N LYS A 45 10.72 3.78 1.42
CA LYS A 45 11.33 4.49 2.55
C LYS A 45 11.47 6.01 2.33
N TRP A 46 10.61 6.62 1.51
CA TRP A 46 10.62 8.08 1.29
C TRP A 46 10.32 8.85 2.58
N ILE A 47 9.45 8.29 3.42
CA ILE A 47 9.18 8.77 4.79
C ILE A 47 9.40 7.59 5.73
N LYS A 48 10.35 7.73 6.64
CA LYS A 48 10.71 6.66 7.58
C LYS A 48 9.69 6.60 8.72
N ILE A 49 9.12 5.41 8.93
CA ILE A 49 8.34 5.08 10.12
C ILE A 49 9.29 4.51 11.19
N LYS A 50 9.00 4.75 12.48
CA LYS A 50 9.74 4.13 13.59
C LYS A 50 9.67 2.60 13.47
N LYS A 51 10.83 1.92 13.54
CA LYS A 51 10.93 0.46 13.34
C LYS A 51 9.98 -0.36 14.22
N ASN A 52 9.76 0.07 15.46
CA ASN A 52 8.86 -0.60 16.42
C ASN A 52 7.37 -0.55 16.04
N LYS A 53 6.99 0.27 15.05
CA LYS A 53 5.61 0.39 14.55
C LYS A 53 5.36 -0.41 13.27
N LEU A 54 6.41 -0.87 12.59
CA LEU A 54 6.33 -1.72 11.40
C LEU A 54 6.17 -3.18 11.81
N LYS A 55 4.95 -3.52 12.25
CA LYS A 55 4.57 -4.86 12.69
C LYS A 55 3.14 -5.17 12.29
N ILE A 56 2.78 -6.45 12.30
CA ILE A 56 1.42 -6.90 11.99
C ILE A 56 0.47 -6.54 13.13
N TYR A 57 -0.67 -5.94 12.78
CA TYR A 57 -1.77 -5.62 13.69
C TYR A 57 -2.99 -6.45 13.32
N ASN A 58 -3.82 -6.77 14.31
CA ASN A 58 -5.14 -7.33 14.05
C ASN A 58 -6.12 -6.22 13.66
N ALA A 59 -7.03 -6.54 12.74
CA ALA A 59 -8.08 -5.65 12.28
C ALA A 59 -9.32 -6.48 11.93
N ASP A 60 -10.48 -6.05 12.42
CA ASP A 60 -11.72 -6.84 12.35
C ASP A 60 -12.43 -6.68 10.99
N PHE A 61 -12.03 -5.69 10.18
CA PHE A 61 -12.58 -5.43 8.85
C PHE A 61 -11.89 -6.21 7.72
N VAL A 62 -10.90 -7.05 8.05
CA VAL A 62 -10.17 -7.85 7.06
C VAL A 62 -10.96 -9.14 6.81
N THR A 63 -11.27 -9.40 5.54
CA THR A 63 -11.98 -10.62 5.10
C THR A 63 -11.08 -11.48 4.22
N ASP A 64 -11.53 -12.71 3.97
CA ASP A 64 -10.87 -13.72 3.11
C ASP A 64 -11.51 -13.83 1.72
N LYS A 65 -12.55 -13.04 1.44
CA LYS A 65 -13.28 -13.08 0.17
C LYS A 65 -12.46 -12.57 -1.01
N GLU A 66 -11.64 -11.53 -0.79
CA GLU A 66 -10.85 -10.89 -1.83
C GLU A 66 -9.43 -10.53 -1.34
N GLY A 67 -8.48 -10.48 -2.28
CA GLY A 67 -7.09 -10.14 -1.98
C GLY A 67 -6.31 -11.33 -1.41
N THR A 68 -5.49 -11.08 -0.38
CA THR A 68 -4.54 -12.06 0.18
C THR A 68 -4.75 -12.36 1.67
N GLY A 69 -5.76 -11.73 2.30
CA GLY A 69 -5.93 -11.76 3.76
C GLY A 69 -4.93 -10.91 4.56
N ILE A 70 -4.03 -10.17 3.89
CA ILE A 70 -3.17 -9.12 4.50
C ILE A 70 -3.47 -7.79 3.84
N VAL A 71 -3.87 -6.80 4.64
CA VAL A 71 -4.23 -5.47 4.15
C VAL A 71 -3.10 -4.46 4.42
N HIS A 72 -2.76 -3.67 3.40
CA HIS A 72 -1.91 -2.50 3.55
C HIS A 72 -2.71 -1.37 4.20
N ILE A 73 -2.18 -0.80 5.29
CA ILE A 73 -2.83 0.28 6.03
C ILE A 73 -2.14 1.62 5.73
N SER A 74 -2.93 2.63 5.37
CA SER A 74 -2.51 4.00 5.12
C SER A 74 -3.44 4.99 5.86
N PRO A 75 -3.14 5.32 7.13
CA PRO A 75 -4.08 6.03 8.02
C PRO A 75 -4.54 7.41 7.51
N THR A 76 -3.82 8.03 6.60
CA THR A 76 -4.16 9.33 6.02
C THR A 76 -5.19 9.26 4.89
N PHE A 77 -5.43 8.08 4.32
CA PHE A 77 -6.20 7.94 3.08
C PHE A 77 -7.33 6.91 3.17
N GLY A 78 -7.61 6.37 4.36
CA GLY A 78 -8.70 5.42 4.59
C GLY A 78 -9.32 5.62 5.97
N ILE A 79 -10.66 5.58 6.05
CA ILE A 79 -11.40 5.78 7.30
C ILE A 79 -11.11 4.62 8.27
N ASN A 80 -11.25 3.37 7.80
CA ASN A 80 -10.96 2.17 8.61
C ASN A 80 -9.50 2.12 9.06
N ASP A 81 -8.57 2.53 8.18
CA ASP A 81 -7.14 2.63 8.48
C ASP A 81 -6.87 3.65 9.58
N ASN A 82 -7.54 4.81 9.53
CA ASN A 82 -7.42 5.86 10.53
C ASN A 82 -7.97 5.40 11.89
N LEU A 83 -9.15 4.78 11.92
CA LEU A 83 -9.75 4.25 13.14
C LEU A 83 -8.85 3.19 13.80
N LEU A 84 -8.32 2.25 13.01
CA LEU A 84 -7.35 1.27 13.47
C LEU A 84 -6.08 1.94 14.00
N SER A 85 -5.61 2.96 13.28
CA SER A 85 -4.41 3.71 13.61
C SER A 85 -4.53 4.42 14.96
N ILE A 86 -5.68 5.04 15.25
CA ILE A 86 -5.97 5.68 16.54
C ILE A 86 -5.95 4.60 17.64
N LYS A 87 -6.72 3.52 17.48
CA LYS A 87 -6.84 2.42 18.47
C LYS A 87 -5.50 1.75 18.77
N LYS A 88 -4.65 1.55 17.76
CA LYS A 88 -3.38 0.81 17.87
C LYS A 88 -2.15 1.72 17.92
N LYS A 89 -2.35 3.04 17.93
CA LYS A 89 -1.29 4.07 17.90
C LYS A 89 -0.32 3.84 16.73
N ILE A 90 -0.84 3.56 15.54
CA ILE A 90 -0.05 3.39 14.31
C ILE A 90 0.34 4.80 13.82
N PRO A 91 1.58 5.03 13.39
CA PRO A 91 1.97 6.32 12.86
C PRO A 91 1.52 6.49 11.41
N SER A 92 0.94 7.64 11.11
CA SER A 92 0.64 8.06 9.75
C SER A 92 1.90 8.37 8.93
N ILE A 93 1.85 8.10 7.62
CA ILE A 93 2.87 8.53 6.67
C ILE A 93 2.63 10.01 6.34
N MET A 94 3.27 10.89 7.12
CA MET A 94 3.21 12.33 6.94
C MET A 94 4.62 12.90 6.85
N TYR A 95 4.81 13.88 5.97
CA TYR A 95 6.07 14.58 5.85
C TYR A 95 6.20 15.58 7.02
N LYS A 96 7.36 15.60 7.67
CA LYS A 96 7.65 16.57 8.72
C LYS A 96 8.21 17.83 8.06
N TYR A 97 7.49 18.94 8.18
CA TYR A 97 7.95 20.23 7.70
C TYR A 97 7.85 21.23 8.85
N LYS A 98 9.00 21.75 9.29
CA LYS A 98 9.12 22.51 10.55
C LYS A 98 8.53 21.69 11.71
N GLN A 99 7.69 22.29 12.56
CA GLN A 99 7.01 21.62 13.68
C GLN A 99 5.68 20.95 13.27
N LYS A 100 5.31 20.97 11.99
CA LYS A 100 4.03 20.43 11.50
C LYS A 100 4.22 19.12 10.72
N LYS A 101 3.19 18.28 10.77
CA LYS A 101 3.05 17.09 9.91
C LYS A 101 2.10 17.43 8.78
N ILE A 102 2.54 17.26 7.54
CA ILE A 102 1.73 17.51 6.34
C ILE A 102 1.51 16.21 5.57
N SER A 103 0.33 16.09 4.95
CA SER A 103 0.03 14.99 4.03
C SER A 103 1.02 14.97 2.87
N ILE A 104 1.32 13.77 2.36
CA ILE A 104 2.15 13.61 1.16
C ILE A 104 1.42 14.01 -0.13
N VAL A 105 0.10 14.13 -0.07
CA VAL A 105 -0.77 14.64 -1.14
C VAL A 105 -1.34 15.99 -0.69
N ASN A 106 -1.24 17.01 -1.53
CA ASN A 106 -1.82 18.33 -1.27
C ASN A 106 -3.30 18.41 -1.70
N ASN A 107 -3.96 19.52 -1.36
CA ASN A 107 -5.39 19.75 -1.67
C ASN A 107 -5.70 19.83 -3.17
N LYS A 108 -4.69 19.84 -4.05
CA LYS A 108 -4.85 19.78 -5.51
C LYS A 108 -4.68 18.35 -6.06
N GLY A 109 -4.61 17.34 -5.19
CA GLY A 109 -4.39 15.95 -5.59
C GLY A 109 -2.98 15.67 -6.12
N LYS A 110 -1.96 16.46 -5.71
CA LYS A 110 -0.56 16.26 -6.12
C LYS A 110 0.32 15.80 -4.97
N TYR A 111 1.31 14.97 -5.29
CA TYR A 111 2.44 14.74 -4.39
C TYR A 111 3.20 16.03 -4.07
N ILE A 112 3.55 16.21 -2.80
CA ILE A 112 4.27 17.40 -2.32
C ILE A 112 5.69 17.50 -2.92
N LYS A 113 6.21 18.74 -2.98
CA LYS A 113 7.54 19.07 -3.54
C LYS A 113 8.74 18.42 -2.85
N PHE A 114 8.53 17.82 -1.68
CA PHE A 114 9.56 17.22 -0.83
C PHE A 114 9.74 15.71 -1.03
N LEU A 115 8.92 15.08 -1.88
CA LEU A 115 9.11 13.69 -2.29
C LEU A 115 10.23 13.58 -3.34
N PRO A 116 10.72 12.37 -3.66
CA PRO A 116 11.81 12.21 -4.63
C PRO A 116 11.48 12.84 -5.98
N ILE A 117 12.51 13.34 -6.67
CA ILE A 117 12.40 14.16 -7.89
C ILE A 117 11.44 13.57 -8.94
N LYS A 118 11.47 12.24 -9.10
CA LYS A 118 10.65 11.50 -10.07
C LYS A 118 9.14 11.51 -9.76
N PHE A 119 8.77 11.69 -8.49
CA PHE A 119 7.40 11.52 -8.00
C PHE A 119 6.76 12.83 -7.52
N ARG A 120 7.55 13.81 -7.07
CA ARG A 120 7.03 15.08 -6.53
C ARG A 120 6.28 15.91 -7.56
N ASN A 121 5.33 16.74 -7.10
CA ASN A 121 4.51 17.67 -7.90
C ASN A 121 3.65 17.03 -9.00
N ARG A 122 3.46 15.71 -8.97
CA ARG A 122 2.63 14.96 -9.92
C ARG A 122 1.25 14.71 -9.34
N TYR A 123 0.23 14.74 -10.21
CA TYR A 123 -1.12 14.33 -9.84
C TYR A 123 -1.17 12.84 -9.51
N ILE A 124 -1.91 12.49 -8.46
CA ILE A 124 -2.11 11.09 -8.05
C ILE A 124 -3.01 10.34 -9.03
N ASP A 125 -3.91 11.07 -9.70
CA ASP A 125 -4.85 10.54 -10.68
C ASP A 125 -4.94 11.50 -11.88
N LYS A 126 -5.21 10.94 -13.06
CA LYS A 126 -5.35 11.73 -14.30
C LYS A 126 -6.59 12.62 -14.28
N SER A 127 -7.65 12.23 -13.55
CA SER A 127 -8.88 13.01 -13.38
C SER A 127 -8.65 14.41 -12.80
N PHE A 128 -7.57 14.63 -12.04
CA PHE A 128 -7.22 15.96 -11.53
C PHE A 128 -6.61 16.91 -12.58
N ILE A 129 -6.34 16.43 -13.79
CA ILE A 129 -5.77 17.24 -14.88
C ILE A 129 -6.90 17.96 -15.62
N LYS A 130 -7.05 19.28 -15.39
CA LYS A 130 -8.00 20.11 -16.13
C LYS A 130 -7.71 20.11 -17.63
N ASN A 131 -8.77 20.03 -18.45
CA ASN A 131 -8.76 19.81 -19.91
C ASN A 131 -7.86 20.77 -20.73
N ASN A 132 -7.50 21.95 -20.22
CA ASN A 132 -6.74 22.95 -20.98
C ASN A 132 -5.25 22.58 -21.19
N ASN A 133 -4.75 21.53 -20.52
CA ASN A 133 -3.34 21.09 -20.60
C ASN A 133 -3.17 19.68 -21.21
N LYS A 134 -4.06 19.27 -22.13
CA LYS A 134 -4.02 17.96 -22.82
C LYS A 134 -2.75 17.69 -23.66
N LYS A 135 -1.94 18.72 -23.97
CA LYS A 135 -0.71 18.57 -24.78
C LYS A 135 0.44 17.84 -24.05
N LYS A 136 0.41 17.70 -22.73
CA LYS A 136 1.43 16.92 -22.00
C LYS A 136 0.93 15.50 -21.78
N LYS A 137 1.60 14.53 -22.40
CA LYS A 137 1.44 13.09 -22.13
C LYS A 137 1.87 12.81 -20.69
N TYR A 138 0.98 13.03 -19.73
CA TYR A 138 1.25 12.73 -18.33
C TYR A 138 1.26 11.22 -18.14
N LEU A 139 2.46 10.66 -17.97
CA LEU A 139 2.62 9.29 -17.49
C LEU A 139 1.94 9.15 -16.13
N SER A 140 1.17 8.07 -15.95
CA SER A 140 0.48 7.79 -14.70
C SER A 140 1.49 7.68 -13.56
N LEU A 141 1.21 8.35 -12.44
CA LEU A 141 2.04 8.22 -11.23
C LEU A 141 2.05 6.77 -10.74
N ASN A 142 0.93 6.05 -10.88
CA ASN A 142 0.81 4.65 -10.51
C ASN A 142 1.75 3.76 -11.35
N ASP A 143 1.81 3.98 -12.67
CA ASP A 143 2.70 3.21 -13.55
C ASP A 143 4.18 3.39 -13.14
N ASP A 144 4.57 4.61 -12.76
CA ASP A 144 5.92 4.89 -12.30
C ASP A 144 6.25 4.28 -10.94
N ILE A 145 5.28 4.21 -10.03
CA ILE A 145 5.42 3.51 -8.75
C ILE A 145 5.54 2.00 -9.00
N ILE A 146 4.72 1.43 -9.88
CA ILE A 146 4.80 0.02 -10.29
C ILE A 146 6.20 -0.27 -10.86
N ASN A 147 6.68 0.53 -11.81
CA ASN A 147 8.00 0.38 -12.40
C ASN A 147 9.13 0.50 -11.37
N PHE A 148 8.99 1.40 -10.39
CA PHE A 148 9.93 1.51 -9.28
C PHE A 148 9.96 0.23 -8.42
N LEU A 149 8.80 -0.36 -8.12
CA LEU A 149 8.70 -1.59 -7.33
C LEU A 149 9.20 -2.81 -8.11
N ILE A 150 8.99 -2.88 -9.43
CA ILE A 150 9.56 -3.90 -10.31
C ILE A 150 11.10 -3.86 -10.23
N LYS A 151 11.71 -2.67 -10.44
CA LYS A 151 13.16 -2.49 -10.35
C LYS A 151 13.75 -2.86 -8.99
N LYS A 152 12.95 -2.76 -7.91
CA LYS A 152 13.34 -3.16 -6.55
C LYS A 152 13.03 -4.63 -6.22
N ASN A 153 12.51 -5.40 -7.17
CA ASN A 153 12.09 -6.78 -6.99
C ASN A 153 11.08 -6.94 -5.83
N LYS A 154 10.12 -6.01 -5.73
CA LYS A 154 9.08 -5.95 -4.68
C LYS A 154 7.67 -6.25 -5.20
N ILE A 155 7.54 -6.72 -6.44
CA ILE A 155 6.27 -7.09 -7.06
C ILE A 155 6.20 -8.60 -7.17
N PHE A 156 5.08 -9.17 -6.72
CA PHE A 156 4.76 -10.58 -6.96
C PHE A 156 3.92 -10.74 -8.23
N LYS A 157 2.84 -9.98 -8.39
CA LYS A 157 1.93 -10.06 -9.54
C LYS A 157 1.34 -8.68 -9.84
N ILE A 158 1.15 -8.36 -11.11
CA ILE A 158 0.42 -7.17 -11.59
C ILE A 158 -0.75 -7.67 -12.44
N PHE A 159 -1.92 -7.09 -12.23
CA PHE A 159 -3.12 -7.33 -13.03
C PHE A 159 -4.05 -6.13 -12.93
N TYR A 160 -4.92 -5.98 -13.92
CA TYR A 160 -5.92 -4.92 -13.96
C TYR A 160 -7.25 -5.44 -13.40
N ILE A 161 -7.93 -4.60 -12.62
CA ILE A 161 -9.22 -4.93 -12.00
C ILE A 161 -10.22 -3.85 -12.41
N LYS A 162 -11.37 -4.26 -12.95
CA LYS A 162 -12.51 -3.38 -13.20
C LYS A 162 -13.44 -3.42 -11.99
N HIS A 163 -13.71 -2.27 -11.40
CA HIS A 163 -14.61 -2.12 -10.26
C HIS A 163 -15.30 -0.75 -10.33
N LYS A 164 -16.38 -0.57 -9.56
CA LYS A 164 -17.01 0.74 -9.39
C LYS A 164 -16.15 1.59 -8.46
N TYR A 165 -15.86 2.83 -8.84
CA TYR A 165 -15.10 3.78 -8.06
C TYR A 165 -15.86 5.12 -7.98
N PRO A 166 -15.89 5.80 -6.83
CA PRO A 166 -16.57 7.10 -6.71
C PRO A 166 -15.82 8.17 -7.52
N TYR A 167 -16.57 8.96 -8.29
CA TYR A 167 -16.07 10.12 -9.02
C TYR A 167 -16.78 11.38 -8.50
N CYS A 168 -16.13 12.53 -8.64
CA CYS A 168 -16.72 13.84 -8.35
C CYS A 168 -17.72 14.25 -9.43
#